data_AF-T0M968-F1
#
_entry.id   AF-T0M968-F1
#
_cell.length_a   1.000
_cell.length_b   1.000
_cell.length_c   1.000
_cell.angle_alpha   90.00
_cell.angle_beta   90.00
_cell.angle_gamma   90.00
#
_symmetry.space_group_name_H-M   'P 1'
#
loop_
_entity.id
_entity.type
_entity.pdbx_description
1 polymer ?
#
loop_
_entity_poly.entity_id
_entity_poly.type
_entity_poly.pdbx_seq_one_letter_code
_entity_poly.pdbx_strand_id
1 'polypeptide(L)'
;MALLAHIWRSSMRAQAGHLDNGQLWDLIIRRNWTSVTVTITAAVIRVCLGFQMGIFTAMVASLLIERTGVPIGSAPLISMLRAVSTSPYNLVSRRTLTTPLAFAISLAVLLTGASNFISTALLIDFENINIITPKQTVGLLYGSSQQEDAFGVGTSTDPSGSSGIGTLRGSKIWNSQPNSYYRFAELRNDASPDIDLDQVEDSGTALRAILPFTNVANRTNLREYEGPSVVFDSRVDVSMSSDQDGSELSLSWDNVKDVYETASIRDQYINLGDDKASRNMRGTLDLDGKTRWELRNNMSLEDGGSQYDLSNWMIFNSVSGGLPYMNLNGVAETFEVLAGGILVPGAFSPYAVHYAHAALFQDVVKTTGKLTQGLQALFTVLRQMAYYENSPYFNHESMAVMTTSSEKLIPTQWTGFIVVAVTITAHLILLTIITVLFLGWTKASWLGNVWASLSQVVSSETEDLIDRSTDKNDEAVEKMIMAGTSVADGKLTYRVRVKRNEASGRNELSLI
;
A
#
# COMPACT_ATOMS: atom_id res chain seq x y z
N MET A 1 18.46 -12.46 6.00
CA MET A 1 17.21 -12.99 6.58
C MET A 1 16.64 -12.12 7.70
N ALA A 2 17.42 -11.74 8.73
CA ALA A 2 16.91 -10.88 9.82
C ALA A 2 16.32 -9.55 9.34
N LEU A 3 16.98 -8.86 8.39
CA LEU A 3 16.46 -7.63 7.78
C LEU A 3 15.10 -7.84 7.09
N LEU A 4 14.97 -8.92 6.30
CA LEU A 4 13.71 -9.27 5.63
C LEU A 4 12.60 -9.57 6.65
N ALA A 5 12.91 -10.34 7.69
CA ALA A 5 11.94 -10.64 8.75
C ALA A 5 11.46 -9.36 9.46
N HIS A 6 12.35 -8.38 9.66
CA HIS A 6 11.98 -7.09 10.21
C HIS A 6 11.05 -6.30 9.27
N ILE A 7 11.37 -6.25 7.96
CA ILE A 7 10.53 -5.60 6.94
C ILE A 7 9.12 -6.23 6.90
N TRP A 8 9.01 -7.56 6.89
CA TRP A 8 7.71 -8.24 6.89
C TRP A 8 6.94 -7.95 8.18
N ARG A 9 7.59 -8.00 9.35
CA ARG A 9 6.92 -7.70 10.63
C ARG A 9 6.42 -6.26 10.69
N SER A 10 7.22 -5.28 10.24
CA SER A 10 6.81 -3.88 10.20
C SER A 10 5.70 -3.64 9.18
N SER A 11 5.71 -4.36 8.06
CA SER A 11 4.64 -4.32 7.05
C SER A 11 3.29 -4.79 7.61
N MET A 12 3.26 -5.93 8.30
CA MET A 12 2.03 -6.44 8.91
C MET A 12 1.48 -5.49 10.00
N ARG A 13 2.36 -4.81 10.74
CA ARG A 13 1.96 -3.81 11.74
C ARG A 13 1.39 -2.55 11.08
N ALA A 14 2.00 -2.08 10.00
CA ALA A 14 1.50 -0.95 9.23
C ALA A 14 0.13 -1.27 8.61
N GLN A 15 -0.09 -2.48 8.11
CA GLN A 15 -1.39 -2.95 7.62
C GLN A 15 -2.44 -2.97 8.75
N ALA A 16 -2.05 -3.36 9.96
CA ALA A 16 -2.92 -3.34 11.14
C ALA A 16 -3.15 -1.91 11.71
N GLY A 17 -2.76 -0.86 11.00
CA GLY A 17 -3.00 0.54 11.39
C GLY A 17 -2.07 1.06 12.50
N HIS A 18 -0.96 0.37 12.81
CA HIS A 18 -0.02 0.85 13.82
C HIS A 18 0.92 1.92 13.23
N LEU A 19 1.03 3.05 13.92
CA LEU A 19 1.80 4.23 13.48
C LEU A 19 3.30 4.14 13.81
N ASP A 20 3.71 3.38 14.83
CA ASP A 20 5.12 3.24 15.23
C ASP A 20 5.74 1.94 14.71
N ASN A 21 6.33 2.04 13.52
CA ASN A 21 6.97 0.91 12.84
C ASN A 21 8.51 1.01 12.79
N GLY A 22 9.08 2.01 13.46
CA GLY A 22 10.52 2.26 13.57
C GLY A 22 11.12 3.11 12.44
N GLN A 23 12.24 3.77 12.73
CA GLN A 23 12.88 4.74 11.83
C GLN A 23 13.30 4.17 10.46
N LEU A 24 13.72 2.90 10.44
CA LEU A 24 14.17 2.23 9.22
C LEU A 24 13.01 1.99 8.24
N TRP A 25 11.84 1.62 8.77
CA TRP A 25 10.62 1.42 7.98
C TRP A 25 10.14 2.72 7.35
N ASP A 26 10.09 3.80 8.13
CA ASP A 26 9.68 5.12 7.64
C ASP A 26 10.61 5.65 6.55
N LEU A 27 11.91 5.36 6.63
CA LEU A 27 12.86 5.75 5.59
C LEU A 27 12.61 4.97 4.28
N ILE A 28 12.33 3.68 4.38
CA ILE A 28 12.09 2.81 3.21
C ILE A 28 10.76 3.18 2.52
N ILE A 29 9.68 3.39 3.28
CA ILE A 29 8.37 3.77 2.72
C ILE A 29 8.37 5.16 2.12
N ARG A 30 9.00 6.14 2.78
CA ARG A 30 9.04 7.51 2.26
C ARG A 30 9.70 7.55 0.88
N ARG A 31 10.67 6.69 0.61
CA ARG A 31 11.35 6.59 -0.68
C ARG A 31 10.71 5.61 -1.68
N ASN A 32 9.67 4.86 -1.31
CA ASN A 32 9.13 3.75 -2.11
C ASN A 32 10.18 2.68 -2.45
N TRP A 33 11.13 2.43 -1.53
CA TRP A 33 12.28 1.54 -1.77
C TRP A 33 12.07 0.11 -1.26
N THR A 34 10.86 -0.26 -0.86
CA THR A 34 10.58 -1.58 -0.28
C THR A 34 10.95 -2.71 -1.25
N SER A 35 10.48 -2.65 -2.49
CA SER A 35 10.79 -3.64 -3.53
C SER A 35 12.28 -3.65 -3.87
N VAL A 36 12.91 -2.49 -3.98
CA VAL A 36 14.37 -2.33 -4.25
C VAL A 36 15.21 -2.96 -3.13
N THR A 37 14.84 -2.73 -1.87
CA THR A 37 15.56 -3.28 -0.72
C THR A 37 15.47 -4.81 -0.70
N VAL A 38 14.30 -5.36 -1.02
CA VAL A 38 14.09 -6.81 -1.09
C VAL A 38 14.83 -7.44 -2.27
N THR A 39 14.85 -6.81 -3.45
CA THR A 39 15.59 -7.33 -4.61
C THR A 39 17.09 -7.30 -4.39
N ILE A 40 17.65 -6.24 -3.79
CA ILE A 40 19.06 -6.17 -3.40
C ILE A 40 19.39 -7.25 -2.37
N THR A 41 18.57 -7.40 -1.33
CA THR A 41 18.81 -8.42 -0.29
C THR A 41 18.75 -9.83 -0.88
N ALA A 42 17.81 -10.09 -1.80
CA ALA A 42 17.72 -11.35 -2.52
C ALA A 42 18.95 -11.61 -3.41
N ALA A 43 19.48 -10.57 -4.07
CA ALA A 43 20.70 -10.68 -4.86
C ALA A 43 21.91 -11.06 -3.99
N VAL A 44 22.06 -10.42 -2.82
CA VAL A 44 23.11 -10.77 -1.84
C VAL A 44 22.97 -12.22 -1.38
N ILE A 45 21.75 -12.67 -1.05
CA ILE A 45 21.49 -14.07 -0.68
C ILE A 45 21.92 -15.02 -1.80
N ARG A 46 21.58 -14.72 -3.07
CA ARG A 46 21.97 -15.56 -4.21
C ARG A 46 23.49 -15.66 -4.38
N VAL A 47 24.22 -14.56 -4.18
CA VAL A 47 25.69 -14.56 -4.23
C VAL A 47 26.27 -15.45 -3.13
N CYS A 48 25.77 -15.31 -1.90
CA CYS A 48 26.19 -16.16 -0.78
C CYS A 48 25.90 -17.64 -1.04
N LEU A 49 24.70 -17.97 -1.54
CA LEU A 49 24.34 -19.35 -1.90
C LEU A 49 25.23 -19.88 -3.01
N GLY A 50 25.54 -19.08 -4.04
CA GLY A 50 26.46 -19.48 -5.11
C GLY A 50 27.86 -19.83 -4.60
N PHE A 51 28.38 -19.04 -3.66
CA PHE A 51 29.65 -19.32 -3.00
C PHE A 51 29.60 -20.63 -2.19
N GLN A 52 28.54 -20.83 -1.40
CA GLN A 52 28.32 -22.05 -0.62
C GLN A 52 28.16 -23.29 -1.51
N MET A 53 27.47 -23.18 -2.65
CA MET A 53 27.37 -24.24 -3.65
C MET A 53 28.74 -24.64 -4.21
N GLY A 54 29.64 -23.69 -4.44
CA GLY A 54 31.00 -23.99 -4.91
C GLY A 54 31.78 -24.86 -3.92
N ILE A 55 31.70 -24.53 -2.62
CA ILE A 55 32.33 -25.33 -1.55
C ILE A 55 31.66 -26.72 -1.47
N PHE A 56 30.33 -26.77 -1.55
CA PHE A 56 29.57 -28.01 -1.58
C PHE A 56 30.02 -28.95 -2.70
N THR A 57 30.11 -28.44 -3.94
CA THR A 57 30.56 -29.21 -5.11
C THR A 57 31.95 -29.80 -4.88
N ALA A 58 32.88 -29.03 -4.35
CA ALA A 58 34.24 -29.50 -4.08
C ALA A 58 34.30 -30.58 -2.98
N MET A 59 33.46 -30.47 -1.94
CA MET A 59 33.36 -31.50 -0.88
C MET A 59 32.76 -32.80 -1.42
N VAL A 60 31.70 -32.72 -2.23
CA VAL A 60 31.08 -33.91 -2.84
C VAL A 60 32.03 -34.58 -3.84
N ALA A 61 32.73 -33.80 -4.67
CA ALA A 61 33.72 -34.34 -5.60
C ALA A 61 34.86 -35.08 -4.88
N SER A 62 35.31 -34.57 -3.74
CA SER A 62 36.31 -35.23 -2.89
C SER A 62 35.79 -36.55 -2.30
N LEU A 63 34.57 -36.56 -1.79
CA LEU A 63 33.93 -37.78 -1.26
C LEU A 63 33.73 -38.85 -2.36
N LEU A 64 33.37 -38.45 -3.59
CA LEU A 64 33.17 -39.37 -4.70
C LEU A 64 34.45 -40.13 -5.07
N ILE A 65 35.57 -39.41 -5.17
CA ILE A 65 36.88 -39.99 -5.53
C ILE A 65 37.44 -40.88 -4.41
N GLU A 66 37.28 -40.49 -3.14
CA GLU A 66 37.91 -41.18 -2.02
C GLU A 66 37.10 -42.39 -1.50
N ARG A 67 35.75 -42.35 -1.60
CA ARG A 67 34.88 -43.40 -1.04
C ARG A 67 34.11 -44.21 -2.06
N THR A 68 33.46 -43.61 -3.06
CA THR A 68 32.65 -44.39 -4.01
C THR A 68 33.45 -44.98 -5.16
N GLY A 69 34.60 -44.38 -5.46
CA GLY A 69 35.38 -44.68 -6.67
C GLY A 69 34.67 -44.15 -7.91
N VAL A 70 35.43 -43.61 -8.85
CA VAL A 70 34.91 -42.96 -10.06
C VAL A 70 35.37 -43.74 -11.29
N PRO A 71 34.55 -43.91 -12.34
CA PRO A 71 35.01 -44.49 -13.60
C PRO A 71 36.16 -43.68 -14.20
N ILE A 72 37.17 -44.36 -14.74
CA ILE A 72 38.42 -43.73 -15.20
C ILE A 72 38.19 -42.57 -16.19
N GLY A 73 37.20 -42.68 -17.10
CA GLY A 73 36.87 -41.62 -18.07
C GLY A 73 36.26 -40.34 -17.46
N SER A 74 35.74 -40.40 -16.24
CA SER A 74 35.15 -39.23 -15.54
C SER A 74 35.97 -38.75 -14.35
N ALA A 75 37.04 -39.48 -14.00
CA ALA A 75 37.90 -39.16 -12.87
C ALA A 75 38.66 -37.83 -13.03
N PRO A 76 39.17 -37.45 -14.22
CA PRO A 76 39.82 -36.14 -14.42
C PRO A 76 38.87 -34.97 -14.16
N LEU A 77 37.66 -35.05 -14.72
CA LEU A 77 36.64 -34.01 -14.56
C LEU A 77 36.25 -33.87 -13.08
N ILE A 78 35.98 -34.98 -12.39
CA ILE A 78 35.60 -34.95 -10.97
C ILE A 78 36.77 -34.49 -10.08
N SER A 79 38.03 -34.81 -10.44
CA SER A 79 39.21 -34.29 -9.73
C SER A 79 39.31 -32.77 -9.88
N MET A 80 39.07 -32.26 -11.09
CA MET A 80 39.10 -30.83 -11.39
C MET A 80 37.98 -30.05 -10.68
N LEU A 81 36.78 -30.66 -10.51
CA LEU A 81 35.67 -30.08 -9.75
C LEU A 81 35.98 -29.86 -8.25
N ARG A 82 37.04 -30.49 -7.70
CA ARG A 82 37.52 -30.21 -6.33
C ARG A 82 38.34 -28.92 -6.25
N ALA A 83 38.92 -28.51 -7.36
CA ALA A 83 39.80 -27.35 -7.45
C ALA A 83 39.08 -26.12 -8.01
N VAL A 84 38.03 -26.32 -8.82
CA VAL A 84 37.24 -25.25 -9.43
C VAL A 84 35.87 -25.17 -8.75
N SER A 85 35.56 -24.02 -8.16
CA SER A 85 34.24 -23.70 -7.61
C SER A 85 33.21 -23.61 -8.73
N THR A 86 32.59 -24.74 -9.05
CA THR A 86 31.54 -24.83 -10.06
C THR A 86 30.23 -25.26 -9.41
N SER A 87 29.14 -24.97 -10.11
CA SER A 87 27.81 -25.31 -9.64
C SER A 87 27.55 -26.82 -9.75
N PRO A 88 26.77 -27.41 -8.82
CA PRO A 88 26.59 -28.86 -8.67
C PRO A 88 25.99 -29.57 -9.89
N TYR A 89 25.43 -28.83 -10.86
CA TYR A 89 24.93 -29.42 -12.10
C TYR A 89 26.03 -30.18 -12.87
N ASN A 90 27.30 -29.78 -12.73
CA ASN A 90 28.43 -30.46 -13.37
C ASN A 90 28.70 -31.87 -12.79
N LEU A 91 28.16 -32.18 -11.61
CA LEU A 91 28.25 -33.51 -11.00
C LEU A 91 27.14 -34.46 -11.46
N VAL A 92 26.12 -33.96 -12.17
CA VAL A 92 24.98 -34.74 -12.66
C VAL A 92 25.39 -35.49 -13.92
N SER A 93 26.06 -36.63 -13.72
CA SER A 93 26.24 -37.64 -14.76
C SER A 93 25.37 -38.86 -14.46
N ARG A 94 24.88 -39.52 -15.53
CA ARG A 94 24.01 -40.69 -15.47
C ARG A 94 24.57 -41.81 -14.57
N ARG A 95 25.89 -41.86 -14.39
CA ARG A 95 26.59 -42.85 -13.55
C ARG A 95 26.81 -42.37 -12.10
N THR A 96 26.97 -41.07 -11.84
CA THR A 96 27.06 -40.49 -10.47
C THR A 96 25.75 -40.61 -9.68
N LEU A 97 24.61 -40.66 -10.39
CA LEU A 97 23.27 -40.81 -9.82
C LEU A 97 23.01 -42.19 -9.17
N THR A 98 23.94 -43.14 -9.28
CA THR A 98 23.86 -44.46 -8.64
C THR A 98 24.56 -44.54 -7.28
N THR A 99 25.21 -43.44 -6.87
CA THR A 99 25.94 -43.37 -5.59
C THR A 99 24.98 -43.01 -4.44
N PRO A 100 25.30 -43.35 -3.18
CA PRO A 100 24.52 -42.89 -2.02
C PRO A 100 24.47 -41.35 -1.90
N LEU A 101 25.34 -40.63 -2.60
CA LEU A 101 25.36 -39.17 -2.67
C LEU A 101 24.44 -38.58 -3.76
N ALA A 102 23.81 -39.43 -4.59
CA ALA A 102 22.95 -38.99 -5.69
C ALA A 102 21.78 -38.12 -5.22
N PHE A 103 21.17 -38.47 -4.09
CA PHE A 103 20.09 -37.69 -3.48
C PHE A 103 20.56 -36.30 -3.05
N ALA A 104 21.76 -36.20 -2.47
CA ALA A 104 22.33 -34.92 -2.06
C ALA A 104 22.66 -34.04 -3.28
N ILE A 105 23.17 -34.63 -4.37
CA ILE A 105 23.48 -33.92 -5.62
C ILE A 105 22.20 -33.44 -6.31
N SER A 106 21.17 -34.30 -6.43
CA SER A 106 19.91 -33.92 -7.06
C SER A 106 19.19 -32.82 -6.28
N LEU A 107 19.15 -32.94 -4.95
CA LEU A 107 18.57 -31.93 -4.06
C LEU A 107 19.36 -30.62 -4.15
N ALA A 108 20.69 -30.67 -4.19
CA ALA A 108 21.53 -29.48 -4.34
C ALA A 108 21.27 -28.74 -5.66
N VAL A 109 21.11 -29.47 -6.77
CA VAL A 109 20.78 -28.88 -8.08
C VAL A 109 19.38 -28.26 -8.06
N LEU A 110 18.41 -28.95 -7.46
CA LEU A 110 17.04 -28.42 -7.32
C LEU A 110 17.02 -27.15 -6.46
N LEU A 111 17.71 -27.15 -5.31
CA LEU A 111 17.81 -25.98 -4.43
C LEU A 111 18.54 -24.81 -5.13
N THR A 112 19.56 -25.10 -5.94
CA THR A 112 20.26 -24.08 -6.74
C THR A 112 19.32 -23.48 -7.79
N GLY A 113 18.55 -24.32 -8.48
CA GLY A 113 17.51 -23.89 -9.41
C GLY A 113 16.46 -23.00 -8.74
N ALA A 114 15.90 -23.46 -7.61
CA ALA A 114 14.93 -22.72 -6.82
C ALA A 114 15.48 -21.37 -6.30
N SER A 115 16.78 -21.31 -5.97
CA SER A 115 17.43 -20.09 -5.49
C SER A 115 17.43 -18.95 -6.52
N ASN A 116 17.42 -19.28 -7.82
CA ASN A 116 17.27 -18.29 -8.88
C ASN A 116 15.91 -17.58 -8.85
N PHE A 117 14.91 -18.15 -8.17
CA PHE A 117 13.58 -17.57 -8.04
C PHE A 117 13.35 -16.87 -6.71
N ILE A 118 14.37 -16.71 -5.84
CA ILE A 118 14.21 -16.06 -4.52
C ILE A 118 13.58 -14.67 -4.61
N SER A 119 14.05 -13.79 -5.51
CA SER A 119 13.45 -12.45 -5.65
C SER A 119 11.99 -12.54 -6.08
N THR A 120 11.67 -13.44 -7.00
CA THR A 120 10.30 -13.65 -7.48
C THR A 120 9.41 -14.18 -6.37
N ALA A 121 9.88 -15.18 -5.61
CA ALA A 121 9.17 -15.72 -4.47
C ALA A 121 8.90 -14.66 -3.39
N LEU A 122 9.87 -13.79 -3.09
CA LEU A 122 9.65 -12.69 -2.15
C LEU A 122 8.66 -11.64 -2.67
N LEU A 123 8.63 -11.40 -3.99
CA LEU A 123 7.70 -10.44 -4.61
C LEU A 123 6.25 -10.96 -4.69
N ILE A 124 6.01 -12.28 -4.54
CA ILE A 124 4.64 -12.83 -4.44
C ILE A 124 3.88 -12.24 -3.25
N ASP A 125 4.59 -11.91 -2.17
CA ASP A 125 3.98 -11.34 -0.97
C ASP A 125 3.59 -9.87 -1.14
N PHE A 126 3.98 -9.20 -2.24
CA PHE A 126 3.80 -7.76 -2.40
C PHE A 126 2.45 -7.41 -3.01
N GLU A 127 1.79 -6.44 -2.40
CA GLU A 127 0.52 -5.90 -2.86
C GLU A 127 0.50 -4.39 -2.64
N ASN A 128 -0.27 -3.68 -3.45
CA ASN A 128 -0.54 -2.27 -3.23
C ASN A 128 -1.62 -2.14 -2.16
N ILE A 129 -1.24 -1.59 -1.01
CA ILE A 129 -2.19 -1.32 0.06
C ILE A 129 -2.05 0.12 0.54
N ASN A 130 -3.18 0.71 0.93
CA ASN A 130 -3.22 2.02 1.55
C ASN A 130 -2.75 1.90 3.00
N ILE A 131 -1.58 2.45 3.30
CA ILE A 131 -1.07 2.52 4.66
C ILE A 131 -1.22 3.92 5.21
N ILE A 132 -1.45 3.97 6.52
CA ILE A 132 -1.51 5.21 7.29
C ILE A 132 -0.11 5.83 7.32
N THR A 133 0.01 7.06 6.87
CA THR A 133 1.26 7.82 6.89
C THR A 133 1.53 8.41 8.27
N PRO A 134 2.79 8.74 8.62
CA PRO A 134 3.07 9.42 9.87
C PRO A 134 2.37 10.78 9.96
N LYS A 135 2.03 11.21 11.20
CA LYS A 135 1.42 12.52 11.46
C LYS A 135 2.23 13.63 10.80
N GLN A 136 1.55 14.45 9.99
CA GLN A 136 2.12 15.58 9.28
C GLN A 136 1.50 16.87 9.80
N THR A 137 2.35 17.87 10.09
CA THR A 137 1.88 19.23 10.36
C THR A 137 1.85 20.01 9.05
N VAL A 138 0.69 20.59 8.73
CA VAL A 138 0.47 21.37 7.51
C VAL A 138 -0.03 22.76 7.89
N GLY A 139 0.53 23.79 7.25
CA GLY A 139 -0.02 25.14 7.29
C GLY A 139 -1.22 25.22 6.35
N LEU A 140 -2.40 25.48 6.90
CA LEU A 140 -3.63 25.62 6.13
C LEU A 140 -4.08 27.07 6.11
N LEU A 141 -4.45 27.53 4.93
CA LEU A 141 -5.15 28.79 4.77
C LEU A 141 -6.62 28.60 5.15
N TYR A 142 -7.12 29.43 6.05
CA TYR A 142 -8.49 29.40 6.53
C TYR A 142 -9.00 30.83 6.74
N GLY A 143 -10.20 31.15 6.23
CA GLY A 143 -10.77 32.49 6.36
C GLY A 143 -10.01 33.60 5.62
N SER A 144 -10.64 34.76 5.48
CA SER A 144 -10.07 35.94 4.81
C SER A 144 -10.06 37.15 5.73
N SER A 145 -8.97 37.91 5.71
CA SER A 145 -8.81 39.20 6.40
C SER A 145 -9.35 40.37 5.58
N GLN A 146 -9.75 40.13 4.32
CA GLN A 146 -10.22 41.18 3.46
C GLN A 146 -11.64 41.56 3.90
N GLN A 147 -11.82 42.85 4.20
CA GLN A 147 -13.09 43.45 4.56
C GLN A 147 -14.21 42.93 3.65
N GLU A 148 -15.34 42.60 4.27
CA GLU A 148 -16.58 42.03 3.72
C GLU A 148 -17.08 42.68 2.40
N ASP A 149 -16.55 43.85 2.05
CA ASP A 149 -16.77 44.57 0.81
C ASP A 149 -16.28 43.83 -0.45
N ALA A 150 -15.24 42.99 -0.37
CA ALA A 150 -14.76 42.22 -1.52
C ALA A 150 -15.64 40.99 -1.86
N PHE A 151 -16.42 40.50 -0.89
CA PHE A 151 -17.29 39.31 -1.00
C PHE A 151 -18.78 39.61 -0.98
N GLY A 152 -19.15 40.90 -1.08
CA GLY A 152 -20.53 41.32 -1.26
C GLY A 152 -21.37 41.34 0.01
N VAL A 153 -20.80 41.14 1.19
CA VAL A 153 -21.47 41.46 2.46
C VAL A 153 -21.37 42.98 2.70
N GLY A 154 -21.81 43.75 1.71
CA GLY A 154 -22.07 45.16 1.89
C GLY A 154 -23.51 45.31 2.36
N THR A 155 -23.72 46.01 3.47
CA THR A 155 -25.05 46.53 3.82
C THR A 155 -25.48 47.46 2.69
N SER A 156 -26.27 47.00 1.74
CA SER A 156 -26.96 47.94 0.86
C SER A 156 -28.06 48.57 1.67
N THR A 157 -27.84 49.81 2.08
CA THR A 157 -28.93 50.71 2.43
C THR A 157 -29.73 50.93 1.16
N ASP A 158 -30.89 50.28 1.07
CA ASP A 158 -31.91 50.66 0.11
C ASP A 158 -32.31 52.13 0.40
N PRO A 159 -32.71 52.97 -0.59
CA PRO A 159 -33.12 54.36 -0.34
C PRO A 159 -34.29 54.50 0.66
N SER A 160 -34.94 53.38 0.99
CA SER A 160 -36.01 53.22 1.98
C SER A 160 -35.52 53.04 3.42
N GLY A 161 -34.20 52.98 3.67
CA GLY A 161 -33.63 52.90 5.02
C GLY A 161 -33.67 51.50 5.65
N SER A 162 -33.93 50.44 4.89
CA SER A 162 -33.80 49.07 5.38
C SER A 162 -32.36 48.55 5.19
N SER A 163 -31.73 48.14 6.29
CA SER A 163 -30.41 47.52 6.29
C SER A 163 -30.53 46.04 5.94
N GLY A 164 -30.30 45.69 4.67
CA GLY A 164 -30.16 44.29 4.26
C GLY A 164 -28.75 43.78 4.57
N ILE A 165 -28.63 42.66 5.28
CA ILE A 165 -27.37 41.92 5.45
C ILE A 165 -27.01 41.30 4.09
N GLY A 166 -25.84 41.66 3.55
CA GLY A 166 -25.44 41.29 2.20
C GLY A 166 -25.34 39.78 2.02
N THR A 167 -26.08 39.26 1.04
CA THR A 167 -25.86 37.95 0.44
C THR A 167 -24.51 37.94 -0.27
N LEU A 168 -23.88 36.76 -0.42
CA LEU A 168 -22.71 36.56 -1.27
C LEU A 168 -23.01 37.08 -2.70
N ARG A 169 -22.72 38.36 -2.99
CA ARG A 169 -23.07 38.97 -4.27
C ARG A 169 -22.28 38.26 -5.37
N GLY A 170 -22.96 37.43 -6.14
CA GLY A 170 -22.41 36.76 -7.33
C GLY A 170 -22.37 35.23 -7.26
N SER A 171 -22.49 34.60 -6.09
CA SER A 171 -22.46 33.14 -6.00
C SER A 171 -23.79 32.55 -6.50
N LYS A 172 -23.75 31.77 -7.58
CA LYS A 172 -24.94 31.09 -8.16
C LYS A 172 -25.11 29.67 -7.59
N ILE A 173 -24.72 29.42 -6.34
CA ILE A 173 -24.72 28.08 -5.72
C ILE A 173 -26.06 27.35 -5.84
N TRP A 174 -27.18 28.08 -5.82
CA TRP A 174 -28.53 27.55 -6.01
C TRP A 174 -28.83 27.15 -7.45
N ASN A 175 -28.25 27.84 -8.44
CA ASN A 175 -28.49 27.61 -9.87
C ASN A 175 -27.40 26.74 -10.50
N SER A 176 -26.33 26.43 -9.76
CA SER A 176 -25.20 25.64 -10.20
C SER A 176 -25.29 24.21 -9.67
N GLN A 177 -24.81 23.27 -10.48
CA GLN A 177 -24.60 21.89 -10.04
C GLN A 177 -23.46 21.84 -9.00
N PRO A 178 -23.58 21.02 -7.94
CA PRO A 178 -22.42 20.65 -7.13
C PRO A 178 -21.37 19.94 -7.99
N ASN A 179 -20.11 20.38 -7.93
CA ASN A 179 -19.01 19.73 -8.65
C ASN A 179 -18.80 18.28 -8.19
N SER A 180 -18.91 18.05 -6.88
CA SER A 180 -18.87 16.74 -6.23
C SER A 180 -19.56 16.86 -4.88
N TYR A 181 -20.01 15.75 -4.33
CA TYR A 181 -20.52 15.66 -2.97
C TYR A 181 -19.36 15.30 -2.06
N TYR A 182 -18.90 16.30 -1.31
CA TYR A 182 -17.66 16.20 -0.56
C TYR A 182 -17.87 15.44 0.73
N ARG A 183 -16.85 14.67 1.10
CA ARG A 183 -16.76 14.04 2.41
C ARG A 183 -16.76 15.10 3.52
N PHE A 184 -17.42 14.81 4.63
CA PHE A 184 -17.49 15.67 5.82
C PHE A 184 -17.38 14.82 7.10
N ALA A 185 -17.09 15.48 8.22
CA ALA A 185 -17.16 14.86 9.54
C ALA A 185 -18.50 15.15 10.20
N GLU A 186 -19.05 14.20 10.96
CA GLU A 186 -20.33 14.35 11.63
C GLU A 186 -20.26 13.89 13.08
N LEU A 187 -20.84 14.70 13.97
CA LEU A 187 -21.12 14.40 15.37
C LEU A 187 -22.61 14.54 15.60
N ARG A 188 -23.25 13.48 16.11
CA ARG A 188 -24.64 13.55 16.56
C ARG A 188 -24.68 13.58 18.08
N ASN A 189 -25.64 14.31 18.63
CA ASN A 189 -25.91 14.31 20.06
C ASN A 189 -27.29 13.67 20.28
N ASP A 190 -27.30 12.38 20.60
CA ASP A 190 -28.51 11.55 20.75
C ASP A 190 -29.33 11.86 22.01
N ALA A 191 -28.88 12.82 22.82
CA ALA A 191 -29.49 13.17 24.09
C ALA A 191 -30.75 14.04 23.98
N SER A 192 -31.13 14.50 22.78
CA SER A 192 -32.38 15.23 22.59
C SER A 192 -33.50 14.22 22.32
N PRO A 193 -34.51 14.09 23.20
CA PRO A 193 -35.67 13.26 22.89
C PRO A 193 -36.32 13.81 21.60
N ASP A 194 -36.74 12.93 20.69
CA ASP A 194 -37.65 13.29 19.61
C ASP A 194 -38.87 13.92 20.30
N ILE A 195 -38.94 15.26 20.29
CA ILE A 195 -40.10 15.97 20.81
C ILE A 195 -41.17 15.81 19.74
N ASP A 196 -41.89 14.70 19.82
CA ASP A 196 -43.04 14.39 18.98
C ASP A 196 -44.20 15.29 19.43
N LEU A 197 -44.09 16.58 19.12
CA LEU A 197 -45.26 17.45 19.01
C LEU A 197 -45.90 17.08 17.68
N ASP A 198 -47.21 16.78 17.67
CA ASP A 198 -47.99 16.29 16.51
C ASP A 198 -47.84 17.10 15.19
N GLN A 199 -47.09 18.21 15.19
CA GLN A 199 -46.86 19.11 14.06
C GLN A 199 -45.40 19.63 13.95
N VAL A 200 -44.45 19.14 14.74
CA VAL A 200 -43.04 19.56 14.68
C VAL A 200 -42.17 18.34 14.45
N GLU A 201 -41.51 18.30 13.31
CA GLU A 201 -40.50 17.30 13.00
C GLU A 201 -39.14 17.82 13.48
N ASP A 202 -38.47 17.09 14.38
CA ASP A 202 -37.09 17.37 14.81
C ASP A 202 -36.14 16.27 14.27
N SER A 203 -34.98 16.67 13.76
CA SER A 203 -33.92 15.76 13.31
C SER A 203 -32.87 15.49 14.39
N GLY A 204 -32.97 16.14 15.54
CA GLY A 204 -31.96 16.18 16.59
C GLY A 204 -30.80 17.12 16.25
N THR A 205 -29.86 17.24 17.19
CA THR A 205 -28.66 18.07 17.00
C THR A 205 -27.58 17.27 16.26
N ALA A 206 -27.27 17.69 15.04
CA ALA A 206 -26.18 17.14 14.24
C ALA A 206 -25.19 18.25 13.84
N LEU A 207 -23.94 18.10 14.26
CA LEU A 207 -22.84 18.97 13.87
C LEU A 207 -22.08 18.31 12.74
N ARG A 208 -21.91 19.05 11.64
CA ARG A 208 -21.10 18.60 10.50
C ARG A 208 -19.92 19.54 10.30
N ALA A 209 -18.77 19.02 9.94
CA ALA A 209 -17.56 19.81 9.75
C ALA A 209 -17.01 19.60 8.33
N ILE A 210 -16.64 20.71 7.68
CA ILE A 210 -16.13 20.68 6.30
C ILE A 210 -14.62 20.47 6.32
N LEU A 211 -14.14 19.60 5.44
CA LEU A 211 -12.71 19.30 5.31
C LEU A 211 -11.94 20.50 4.72
N PRO A 212 -10.93 21.04 5.42
CA PRO A 212 -10.25 22.27 5.00
C PRO A 212 -9.16 22.05 3.94
N PHE A 213 -9.43 21.20 2.96
CA PHE A 213 -8.48 20.86 1.89
C PHE A 213 -9.12 21.08 0.53
N THR A 214 -8.42 21.75 -0.39
CA THR A 214 -8.89 21.91 -1.78
C THR A 214 -8.61 20.69 -2.65
N ASN A 215 -7.57 19.92 -2.32
CA ASN A 215 -7.18 18.72 -3.04
C ASN A 215 -8.07 17.52 -2.66
N VAL A 216 -8.65 16.86 -3.67
CA VAL A 216 -9.48 15.65 -3.55
C VAL A 216 -8.74 14.56 -2.78
N ALA A 217 -7.47 14.29 -3.10
CA ALA A 217 -6.70 13.21 -2.49
C ALA A 217 -6.52 13.42 -0.97
N ASN A 218 -6.37 14.68 -0.53
CA ASN A 218 -6.25 14.99 0.90
C ASN A 218 -7.57 14.82 1.64
N ARG A 219 -8.73 14.90 0.96
CA ARG A 219 -10.05 14.69 1.57
C ARG A 219 -10.45 13.22 1.59
N THR A 220 -10.21 12.49 0.49
CA THR A 220 -10.54 11.06 0.39
C THR A 220 -9.65 10.22 1.30
N ASN A 221 -8.35 10.52 1.34
CA ASN A 221 -7.37 9.71 2.07
C ASN A 221 -7.18 10.15 3.53
N LEU A 222 -7.96 11.12 4.01
CA LEU A 222 -7.83 11.61 5.38
C LEU A 222 -8.26 10.55 6.39
N ARG A 223 -7.40 10.31 7.39
CA ARG A 223 -7.63 9.36 8.50
C ARG A 223 -7.80 10.05 9.83
N GLU A 224 -6.98 11.05 10.10
CA GLU A 224 -7.03 11.84 11.32
C GLU A 224 -6.74 13.30 10.96
N TYR A 225 -7.45 14.22 11.59
CA TYR A 225 -7.25 15.64 11.39
C TYR A 225 -7.53 16.38 12.69
N GLU A 226 -6.59 17.22 13.10
CA GLU A 226 -6.70 18.11 14.25
C GLU A 226 -6.30 19.52 13.83
N GLY A 227 -7.24 20.46 13.86
CA GLY A 227 -6.98 21.83 13.42
C GLY A 227 -8.25 22.64 13.18
N PRO A 228 -8.13 23.85 12.59
CA PRO A 228 -9.26 24.73 12.37
C PRO A 228 -10.13 24.26 11.20
N SER A 229 -11.44 24.17 11.43
CA SER A 229 -12.44 23.84 10.41
C SER A 229 -13.71 24.66 10.61
N VAL A 230 -14.57 24.64 9.59
CA VAL A 230 -15.93 25.19 9.68
C VAL A 230 -16.87 24.09 10.10
N VAL A 231 -17.45 24.25 11.29
CA VAL A 231 -18.62 23.50 11.73
C VAL A 231 -19.86 24.32 11.41
N PHE A 232 -21.00 23.68 11.16
CA PHE A 232 -22.25 24.43 10.98
C PHE A 232 -22.46 25.39 12.16
N ASP A 233 -22.53 26.68 11.83
CA ASP A 233 -22.73 27.84 12.72
C ASP A 233 -21.45 28.48 13.32
N SER A 234 -20.25 27.91 13.17
CA SER A 234 -19.01 28.58 13.66
C SER A 234 -17.66 28.00 13.20
N ARG A 235 -16.61 28.82 13.30
CA ARG A 235 -15.19 28.40 13.24
C ARG A 235 -14.74 27.82 14.56
N VAL A 236 -14.27 26.58 14.55
CA VAL A 236 -13.82 25.88 15.75
C VAL A 236 -12.63 24.98 15.42
N ASP A 237 -11.77 24.76 16.40
CA ASP A 237 -10.78 23.69 16.30
C ASP A 237 -11.50 22.36 16.46
N VAL A 238 -11.32 21.47 15.49
CA VAL A 238 -11.97 20.16 15.44
C VAL A 238 -10.92 19.06 15.49
N SER A 239 -11.33 17.90 16.01
CA SER A 239 -10.63 16.64 15.78
C SER A 239 -11.57 15.74 15.00
N MET A 240 -11.09 15.19 13.89
CA MET A 240 -11.86 14.31 13.01
C MET A 240 -11.08 13.02 12.79
N SER A 241 -11.77 11.88 12.75
CA SER A 241 -11.13 10.59 12.52
C SER A 241 -11.94 9.64 11.63
N SER A 242 -11.27 8.71 10.95
CA SER A 242 -11.91 7.64 10.20
C SER A 242 -11.04 6.40 10.07
N ASP A 243 -11.68 5.24 10.14
CA ASP A 243 -11.04 3.93 9.99
C ASP A 243 -10.81 3.53 8.53
N GLN A 244 -11.38 4.28 7.57
CA GLN A 244 -11.25 3.99 6.15
C GLN A 244 -11.12 5.24 5.27
N ASP A 245 -10.61 5.03 4.06
CA ASP A 245 -10.61 6.06 3.03
C ASP A 245 -12.05 6.30 2.57
N GLY A 246 -12.35 7.55 2.26
CA GLY A 246 -13.65 7.93 1.73
C GLY A 246 -13.64 8.05 0.21
N SER A 247 -14.82 8.23 -0.35
CA SER A 247 -15.02 8.58 -1.76
C SER A 247 -15.73 9.92 -1.87
N GLU A 248 -15.44 10.66 -2.94
CA GLU A 248 -16.25 11.81 -3.35
C GLU A 248 -17.21 11.35 -4.42
N LEU A 249 -18.50 11.56 -4.18
CA LEU A 249 -19.55 11.10 -5.07
C LEU A 249 -19.82 12.18 -6.12
N SER A 250 -20.14 11.75 -7.33
CA SER A 250 -20.58 12.63 -8.42
C SER A 250 -21.99 12.26 -8.83
N LEU A 251 -22.71 13.25 -9.36
CA LEU A 251 -24.07 13.04 -9.83
C LEU A 251 -24.04 12.45 -11.24
N SER A 252 -24.65 11.27 -11.43
CA SER A 252 -24.86 10.63 -12.74
C SER A 252 -26.31 10.74 -13.19
N TRP A 253 -26.52 10.80 -14.50
CA TRP A 253 -27.84 10.78 -15.13
C TRP A 253 -28.17 9.37 -15.61
N ASP A 254 -29.28 8.80 -15.16
CA ASP A 254 -29.79 7.53 -15.65
C ASP A 254 -30.69 7.78 -16.88
N ASN A 255 -30.16 7.50 -18.07
CA ASN A 255 -30.88 7.67 -19.34
C ASN A 255 -32.11 6.75 -19.48
N VAL A 256 -32.19 5.66 -18.71
CA VAL A 256 -33.31 4.70 -18.78
C VAL A 256 -34.47 5.18 -17.92
N LYS A 257 -34.16 5.71 -16.73
CA LYS A 257 -35.16 6.20 -15.78
C LYS A 257 -35.51 7.68 -15.94
N ASP A 258 -34.72 8.42 -16.73
CA ASP A 258 -34.86 9.88 -16.94
C ASP A 258 -34.75 10.66 -15.62
N VAL A 259 -33.88 10.16 -14.71
CA VAL A 259 -33.72 10.68 -13.34
C VAL A 259 -32.24 10.67 -12.94
N TYR A 260 -31.84 11.59 -12.07
CA TYR A 260 -30.52 11.57 -11.44
C TYR A 260 -30.36 10.43 -10.46
N GLU A 261 -29.26 9.70 -10.59
CA GLU A 261 -28.87 8.68 -9.63
C GLU A 261 -28.36 9.35 -8.34
N THR A 262 -29.20 9.32 -7.32
CA THR A 262 -28.98 10.02 -6.06
C THR A 262 -28.79 9.06 -4.88
N ALA A 263 -28.97 7.76 -5.04
CA ALA A 263 -28.98 6.78 -3.95
C ALA A 263 -27.71 6.84 -3.08
N SER A 264 -26.51 6.71 -3.67
CA SER A 264 -25.25 6.75 -2.92
C SER A 264 -25.01 8.11 -2.25
N ILE A 265 -25.42 9.20 -2.90
CA ILE A 265 -25.30 10.57 -2.38
C ILE A 265 -26.26 10.76 -1.20
N ARG A 266 -27.51 10.37 -1.38
CA ARG A 266 -28.56 10.38 -0.37
C ARG A 266 -28.09 9.62 0.87
N ASP A 267 -27.55 8.43 0.70
CA ASP A 267 -27.08 7.59 1.82
C ASP A 267 -25.94 8.27 2.60
N GLN A 268 -25.09 9.08 1.94
CA GLN A 268 -24.05 9.87 2.62
C GLN A 268 -24.63 10.94 3.57
N TYR A 269 -25.78 11.56 3.24
CA TYR A 269 -26.36 12.66 4.02
C TYR A 269 -27.50 12.24 4.95
N ILE A 270 -28.13 11.09 4.72
CA ILE A 270 -29.21 10.58 5.58
C ILE A 270 -28.67 10.22 6.96
N ASN A 271 -29.56 10.37 7.94
CA ASN A 271 -29.35 9.93 9.28
C ASN A 271 -29.70 8.44 9.45
N LEU A 272 -28.71 7.56 9.35
CA LEU A 272 -28.86 6.10 9.52
C LEU A 272 -28.56 5.60 10.96
N GLY A 273 -28.25 6.51 11.89
CA GLY A 273 -27.78 6.19 13.25
C GLY A 273 -26.38 6.73 13.54
N ASP A 274 -26.06 6.94 14.82
CA ASP A 274 -24.78 7.52 15.29
C ASP A 274 -23.68 6.47 15.57
N ASP A 275 -23.86 5.23 15.15
CA ASP A 275 -22.83 4.21 15.31
C ASP A 275 -21.68 4.38 14.30
N LYS A 276 -20.48 3.97 14.71
CA LYS A 276 -19.27 4.05 13.87
C LYS A 276 -19.42 3.25 12.57
N ALA A 277 -20.18 2.14 12.58
CA ALA A 277 -20.40 1.33 11.39
C ALA A 277 -21.30 2.04 10.37
N SER A 278 -22.37 2.71 10.81
CA SER A 278 -23.18 3.62 9.99
C SER A 278 -22.34 4.71 9.32
N ARG A 279 -21.49 5.41 10.09
CA ARG A 279 -20.61 6.47 9.55
C ARG A 279 -19.60 5.94 8.54
N ASN A 280 -19.03 4.76 8.81
CA ASN A 280 -18.18 4.08 7.86
C ASN A 280 -18.96 3.73 6.57
N MET A 281 -20.15 3.13 6.65
CA MET A 281 -20.95 2.83 5.45
C MET A 281 -21.27 4.07 4.61
N ARG A 282 -21.46 5.23 5.24
CA ARG A 282 -21.70 6.52 4.58
C ARG A 282 -20.44 7.20 4.04
N GLY A 283 -19.26 6.67 4.37
CA GLY A 283 -17.98 7.25 3.97
C GLY A 283 -17.69 8.61 4.62
N THR A 284 -18.28 8.95 5.77
CA THR A 284 -18.03 10.21 6.50
C THR A 284 -16.92 10.03 7.54
N LEU A 285 -16.47 11.13 8.17
CA LEU A 285 -15.56 11.08 9.33
C LEU A 285 -16.37 11.21 10.64
N ASP A 286 -15.82 10.65 11.70
CA ASP A 286 -16.24 10.94 13.07
C ASP A 286 -15.70 12.32 13.47
N LEU A 287 -16.54 13.17 14.05
CA LEU A 287 -16.14 14.45 14.61
C LEU A 287 -16.12 14.33 16.13
N ASP A 288 -14.96 14.51 16.75
CA ASP A 288 -14.84 14.38 18.20
C ASP A 288 -15.62 15.49 18.92
N GLY A 289 -16.49 15.08 19.84
CA GLY A 289 -17.26 16.00 20.67
C GLY A 289 -16.39 16.78 21.64
N LYS A 290 -16.56 18.11 21.65
CA LYS A 290 -15.99 19.00 22.66
C LYS A 290 -17.06 19.47 23.64
N THR A 291 -16.69 19.59 24.92
CA THR A 291 -17.57 20.12 25.97
C THR A 291 -17.97 21.58 25.72
N ARG A 292 -17.08 22.35 25.07
CA ARG A 292 -17.35 23.68 24.52
C ARG A 292 -16.63 23.83 23.19
N TRP A 293 -17.37 24.26 22.18
CA TRP A 293 -16.81 24.66 20.91
C TRP A 293 -16.31 26.10 21.05
N GLU A 294 -15.01 26.27 21.28
CA GLU A 294 -14.41 27.59 21.42
C GLU A 294 -14.39 28.29 20.06
N LEU A 295 -15.14 29.38 19.96
CA LEU A 295 -15.01 30.31 18.83
C LEU A 295 -13.61 30.90 18.87
N ARG A 296 -12.86 30.76 17.78
CA ARG A 296 -11.54 31.37 17.66
C ARG A 296 -11.71 32.89 17.43
N ASN A 297 -11.97 33.63 18.51
CA ASN A 297 -12.36 35.05 18.51
C ASN A 297 -11.20 36.06 18.60
N ASN A 298 -9.94 35.64 18.46
CA ASN A 298 -8.80 36.52 18.75
C ASN A 298 -8.11 37.12 17.52
N MET A 299 -8.85 37.76 16.62
CA MET A 299 -8.28 38.79 15.74
C MET A 299 -9.16 40.04 15.75
N SER A 300 -9.12 40.79 16.85
CA SER A 300 -9.48 42.19 16.84
C SER A 300 -8.41 42.95 16.05
N LEU A 301 -8.74 43.39 14.84
CA LEU A 301 -7.98 44.46 14.19
C LEU A 301 -8.29 45.74 14.99
N GLU A 302 -7.36 46.18 15.84
CA GLU A 302 -7.39 47.54 16.40
C GLU A 302 -7.01 48.52 15.28
N ASP A 303 -7.97 48.86 14.42
CA ASP A 303 -7.89 50.10 13.66
C ASP A 303 -9.19 50.88 13.82
N GLY A 304 -9.08 52.04 14.45
CA GLY A 304 -10.07 53.12 14.53
C GLY A 304 -11.56 52.78 14.44
N GLY A 305 -12.15 52.31 15.56
CA GLY A 305 -13.54 52.69 15.91
C GLY A 305 -14.67 51.70 15.62
N SER A 306 -14.43 50.55 15.00
CA SER A 306 -15.45 49.49 14.89
C SER A 306 -14.85 48.09 15.04
N GLN A 307 -15.17 47.45 16.16
CA GLN A 307 -14.87 46.04 16.42
C GLN A 307 -15.78 45.17 15.54
N TYR A 308 -15.33 44.83 14.33
CA TYR A 308 -16.00 43.80 13.54
C TYR A 308 -15.48 42.44 13.98
N ASP A 309 -16.39 41.62 14.49
CA ASP A 309 -16.08 40.25 14.83
C ASP A 309 -15.93 39.46 13.52
N LEU A 310 -14.69 39.33 13.03
CA LEU A 310 -14.33 38.54 11.84
C LEU A 310 -14.72 37.05 11.98
N SER A 311 -15.34 36.66 13.11
CA SER A 311 -15.74 35.34 13.58
C SER A 311 -16.67 34.57 12.63
N ASN A 312 -17.31 35.26 11.69
CA ASN A 312 -18.54 34.83 11.04
C ASN A 312 -18.47 34.65 9.51
N TRP A 313 -17.32 34.22 8.97
CA TRP A 313 -17.29 33.81 7.57
C TRP A 313 -18.13 32.52 7.38
N MET A 314 -19.13 32.61 6.51
CA MET A 314 -20.17 31.59 6.27
C MET A 314 -21.14 31.30 7.43
N ILE A 315 -21.74 32.32 8.05
CA ILE A 315 -22.95 32.11 8.88
C ILE A 315 -24.02 31.40 8.03
N PHE A 316 -24.91 30.63 8.65
CA PHE A 316 -26.08 30.04 7.99
C PHE A 316 -26.86 31.08 7.15
N ASN A 317 -26.91 32.33 7.63
CA ASN A 317 -27.53 33.46 6.94
C ASN A 317 -26.96 33.78 5.55
N SER A 318 -25.68 33.47 5.29
CA SER A 318 -25.07 33.69 3.97
C SER A 318 -25.63 32.75 2.90
N VAL A 319 -26.12 31.56 3.29
CA VAL A 319 -26.78 30.60 2.39
C VAL A 319 -28.31 30.81 2.41
N SER A 320 -28.90 31.13 3.57
CA SER A 320 -30.35 31.34 3.71
C SER A 320 -30.83 32.64 3.05
N GLY A 321 -30.03 33.70 3.04
CA GLY A 321 -30.38 34.95 2.34
C GLY A 321 -30.47 34.81 0.81
N GLY A 322 -29.88 33.75 0.25
CA GLY A 322 -29.97 33.39 -1.17
C GLY A 322 -31.03 32.36 -1.49
N LEU A 323 -31.88 31.97 -0.51
CA LEU A 323 -32.98 31.04 -0.75
C LEU A 323 -33.82 31.55 -1.93
N PRO A 324 -34.11 30.70 -2.93
CA PRO A 324 -34.99 31.09 -4.01
C PRO A 324 -36.32 31.52 -3.40
N TYR A 325 -36.88 32.64 -3.87
CA TYR A 325 -38.18 33.11 -3.37
C TYR A 325 -39.18 31.95 -3.40
N MET A 326 -39.54 31.50 -2.22
CA MET A 326 -40.60 30.55 -1.96
C MET A 326 -41.94 31.28 -2.14
N ASN A 327 -42.19 31.78 -3.36
CA ASN A 327 -43.40 32.50 -3.69
C ASN A 327 -44.40 31.49 -4.24
N LEU A 328 -45.39 31.13 -3.41
CA LEU A 328 -46.65 30.60 -3.91
C LEU A 328 -47.23 31.67 -4.83
N ASN A 329 -47.36 31.38 -6.13
CA ASN A 329 -48.21 32.15 -7.04
C ASN A 329 -49.66 32.13 -6.52
N GLY A 330 -49.94 32.93 -5.49
CA GLY A 330 -51.24 33.15 -4.90
C GLY A 330 -51.82 34.38 -5.53
N VAL A 331 -52.65 34.20 -6.54
CA VAL A 331 -53.56 35.25 -6.99
C VAL A 331 -54.66 35.37 -5.92
N ALA A 332 -54.44 36.18 -4.90
CA ALA A 332 -55.48 36.61 -3.99
C ALA A 332 -55.13 37.98 -3.40
N GLU A 333 -56.05 38.93 -3.55
CA GLU A 333 -55.96 40.35 -3.15
C GLU A 333 -55.90 40.57 -1.62
N THR A 334 -55.59 39.55 -0.84
CA THR A 334 -55.55 39.59 0.63
C THR A 334 -54.26 38.97 1.12
N PHE A 335 -53.46 39.80 1.80
CA PHE A 335 -52.15 39.53 2.38
C PHE A 335 -52.16 38.44 3.46
N GLU A 336 -52.40 37.18 3.10
CA GLU A 336 -51.94 36.04 3.89
C GLU A 336 -50.77 35.41 3.14
N VAL A 337 -49.56 35.81 3.56
CA VAL A 337 -48.31 35.16 3.14
C VAL A 337 -48.31 33.75 3.74
N LEU A 338 -48.88 32.80 3.01
CA LEU A 338 -48.70 31.39 3.32
C LEU A 338 -47.21 31.07 3.15
N ALA A 339 -46.53 30.77 4.27
CA ALA A 339 -45.15 30.31 4.27
C ALA A 339 -45.08 28.91 3.64
N GLY A 340 -44.93 28.87 2.31
CA GLY A 340 -44.79 27.64 1.55
C GLY A 340 -44.06 27.89 0.25
N GLY A 341 -43.00 27.13 -0.01
CA GLY A 341 -42.18 27.24 -1.22
C GLY A 341 -42.17 25.98 -2.04
N ILE A 342 -42.06 26.13 -3.35
CA ILE A 342 -41.85 25.00 -4.27
C ILE A 342 -40.44 25.13 -4.84
N LEU A 343 -39.60 24.11 -4.63
CA LEU A 343 -38.33 23.96 -5.34
C LEU A 343 -38.62 23.53 -6.79
N VAL A 344 -38.90 24.50 -7.67
CA VAL A 344 -39.13 24.23 -9.10
C VAL A 344 -37.81 24.32 -9.86
N PRO A 345 -37.32 23.21 -10.46
CA PRO A 345 -36.16 23.25 -11.31
C PRO A 345 -36.46 24.01 -12.62
N GLY A 346 -35.55 24.86 -13.06
CA GLY A 346 -35.59 25.45 -14.42
C GLY A 346 -36.61 26.57 -14.65
N ALA A 347 -37.09 27.27 -13.62
CA ALA A 347 -37.93 28.45 -13.81
C ALA A 347 -37.16 29.60 -14.53
N PHE A 348 -37.88 30.51 -15.21
CA PHE A 348 -37.31 31.73 -15.84
C PHE A 348 -36.85 32.80 -14.83
N SER A 349 -36.40 32.38 -13.66
CA SER A 349 -36.03 33.24 -12.55
C SER A 349 -34.51 33.24 -12.36
N PRO A 350 -33.88 34.39 -12.05
CA PRO A 350 -32.50 34.40 -11.56
C PRO A 350 -32.32 33.60 -10.25
N TYR A 351 -33.42 33.14 -9.65
CA TYR A 351 -33.50 32.30 -8.46
C TYR A 351 -33.90 30.84 -8.76
N ALA A 352 -33.64 30.34 -9.97
CA ALA A 352 -34.00 28.97 -10.34
C ALA A 352 -33.06 27.93 -9.73
N VAL A 353 -33.61 26.98 -8.97
CA VAL A 353 -32.83 25.91 -8.35
C VAL A 353 -32.35 24.92 -9.41
N HIS A 354 -31.07 24.57 -9.37
CA HIS A 354 -30.52 23.53 -10.21
C HIS A 354 -31.19 22.18 -9.90
N TYR A 355 -31.48 21.38 -10.93
CA TYR A 355 -32.17 20.10 -10.79
C TYR A 355 -31.50 19.15 -9.77
N ALA A 356 -30.18 19.24 -9.61
CA ALA A 356 -29.41 18.38 -8.72
C ALA A 356 -29.84 18.53 -7.25
N HIS A 357 -30.06 19.78 -6.83
CA HIS A 357 -30.49 20.11 -5.48
C HIS A 357 -31.90 19.60 -5.21
N ALA A 358 -32.81 19.80 -6.17
CA ALA A 358 -34.18 19.31 -6.09
C ALA A 358 -34.25 17.78 -6.10
N ALA A 359 -33.45 17.11 -6.94
CA ALA A 359 -33.41 15.66 -7.03
C ALA A 359 -32.94 15.02 -5.71
N LEU A 360 -31.82 15.50 -5.14
CA LEU A 360 -31.33 15.00 -3.86
C LEU A 360 -32.34 15.25 -2.73
N PHE A 361 -32.87 16.47 -2.63
CA PHE A 361 -33.85 16.83 -1.60
C PHE A 361 -35.09 15.93 -1.69
N GLN A 362 -35.67 15.78 -2.88
CA GLN A 362 -36.86 14.95 -3.08
C GLN A 362 -36.57 13.48 -2.80
N ASP A 363 -35.39 12.96 -3.17
CA ASP A 363 -35.02 11.56 -2.90
C ASP A 363 -34.87 11.29 -1.39
N VAL A 364 -34.24 12.20 -0.65
CA VAL A 364 -34.13 12.12 0.81
C VAL A 364 -35.51 12.13 1.45
N VAL A 365 -36.38 13.09 1.08
CA VAL A 365 -37.72 13.22 1.68
C VAL A 365 -38.60 12.00 1.34
N LYS A 366 -38.57 11.52 0.10
CA LYS A 366 -39.34 10.32 -0.32
C LYS A 366 -38.88 9.05 0.39
N THR A 367 -37.58 8.93 0.66
CA THR A 367 -36.99 7.74 1.29
C THR A 367 -37.18 7.74 2.81
N THR A 368 -36.97 8.89 3.46
CA THR A 368 -36.98 9.01 4.92
C THR A 368 -38.36 9.36 5.49
N GLY A 369 -39.24 9.93 4.67
CA GLY A 369 -40.50 10.53 5.12
C GLY A 369 -40.31 11.80 5.95
N LYS A 370 -39.08 12.30 6.09
CA LYS A 370 -38.68 13.39 6.99
C LYS A 370 -38.21 14.61 6.21
N LEU A 371 -38.90 15.75 6.36
CA LEU A 371 -38.55 17.01 5.69
C LEU A 371 -37.25 17.59 6.25
N THR A 372 -37.03 17.43 7.56
CA THR A 372 -35.85 17.96 8.26
C THR A 372 -34.55 17.41 7.71
N GLN A 373 -34.51 16.10 7.42
CA GLN A 373 -33.33 15.45 6.84
C GLN A 373 -33.06 15.92 5.41
N GLY A 374 -34.12 16.15 4.62
CA GLY A 374 -34.00 16.72 3.28
C GLY A 374 -33.37 18.11 3.31
N LEU A 375 -33.86 18.99 4.20
CA LEU A 375 -33.31 20.33 4.38
C LEU A 375 -31.87 20.30 4.91
N GLN A 376 -31.58 19.44 5.88
CA GLN A 376 -30.24 19.26 6.42
C GLN A 376 -29.24 18.83 5.32
N ALA A 377 -29.61 17.86 4.48
CA ALA A 377 -28.80 17.43 3.34
C ALA A 377 -28.55 18.58 2.34
N LEU A 378 -29.63 19.27 1.94
CA LEU A 378 -29.56 20.40 1.00
C LEU A 378 -28.66 21.53 1.51
N PHE A 379 -28.86 21.98 2.76
CA PHE A 379 -28.02 23.03 3.35
C PHE A 379 -26.58 22.59 3.54
N THR A 380 -26.33 21.31 3.80
CA THR A 380 -24.97 20.77 3.88
C THR A 380 -24.25 20.92 2.54
N VAL A 381 -24.90 20.49 1.45
CA VAL A 381 -24.35 20.58 0.10
C VAL A 381 -24.06 22.03 -0.30
N LEU A 382 -25.03 22.92 -0.10
CA LEU A 382 -24.88 24.33 -0.45
C LEU A 382 -23.75 25.01 0.32
N ARG A 383 -23.57 24.66 1.60
CA ARG A 383 -22.48 25.20 2.41
C ARG A 383 -21.13 24.64 2.00
N GLN A 384 -21.05 23.37 1.61
CA GLN A 384 -19.82 22.82 1.02
C GLN A 384 -19.46 23.54 -0.29
N MET A 385 -20.45 23.78 -1.16
CA MET A 385 -20.22 24.54 -2.40
C MET A 385 -19.68 25.94 -2.09
N ALA A 386 -20.32 26.66 -1.17
CA ALA A 386 -19.86 27.98 -0.74
C ALA A 386 -18.45 27.93 -0.11
N TYR A 387 -18.14 26.91 0.69
CA TYR A 387 -16.83 26.75 1.30
C TYR A 387 -15.73 26.65 0.24
N TYR A 388 -15.87 25.71 -0.70
CA TYR A 388 -14.82 25.45 -1.68
C TYR A 388 -14.71 26.53 -2.74
N GLU A 389 -15.82 27.22 -3.09
CA GLU A 389 -15.80 28.41 -3.94
C GLU A 389 -14.99 29.55 -3.30
N ASN A 390 -15.09 29.72 -1.97
CA ASN A 390 -14.39 30.77 -1.23
C ASN A 390 -12.97 30.38 -0.78
N SER A 391 -12.66 29.08 -0.71
CA SER A 391 -11.37 28.58 -0.20
C SER A 391 -10.10 29.17 -0.87
N PRO A 392 -10.09 29.51 -2.18
CA PRO A 392 -8.91 30.12 -2.81
C PRO A 392 -8.59 31.53 -2.30
N TYR A 393 -9.55 32.20 -1.65
CA TYR A 393 -9.40 33.56 -1.17
C TYR A 393 -8.98 33.65 0.30
N PHE A 394 -8.75 32.51 0.95
CA PHE A 394 -8.30 32.49 2.33
C PHE A 394 -6.85 32.94 2.45
N ASN A 395 -6.57 33.75 3.46
CA ASN A 395 -5.26 34.38 3.63
C ASN A 395 -4.72 34.30 5.07
N HIS A 396 -5.47 33.73 6.03
CA HIS A 396 -4.92 33.44 7.35
C HIS A 396 -4.38 32.01 7.41
N GLU A 397 -3.16 31.85 7.88
CA GLU A 397 -2.53 30.55 8.04
C GLU A 397 -2.67 30.04 9.48
N SER A 398 -2.99 28.76 9.64
CA SER A 398 -2.92 28.06 10.92
C SER A 398 -2.37 26.66 10.72
N MET A 399 -1.64 26.19 11.72
CA MET A 399 -1.13 24.83 11.73
C MET A 399 -2.28 23.86 12.01
N ALA A 400 -2.31 22.78 11.25
CA ALA A 400 -3.13 21.61 11.51
C ALA A 400 -2.26 20.35 11.48
N VAL A 401 -2.64 19.35 12.26
CA VAL A 401 -2.02 18.04 12.25
C VAL A 401 -2.95 17.10 11.49
N MET A 402 -2.42 16.38 10.51
CA MET A 402 -3.21 15.41 9.77
C MET A 402 -2.45 14.12 9.56
N THR A 403 -3.22 13.05 9.40
CA THR A 403 -2.75 11.73 9.03
C THR A 403 -3.54 11.31 7.79
N THR A 404 -2.84 10.99 6.70
CA THR A 404 -3.48 10.49 5.47
C THR A 404 -3.07 9.05 5.18
N SER A 405 -3.85 8.36 4.37
CA SER A 405 -3.43 7.11 3.77
C SER A 405 -2.69 7.36 2.46
N SER A 406 -1.72 6.51 2.17
CA SER A 406 -1.04 6.50 0.88
C SER A 406 -0.89 5.07 0.38
N GLU A 407 -1.15 4.87 -0.91
CA GLU A 407 -0.93 3.59 -1.58
C GLU A 407 0.58 3.30 -1.60
N LYS A 408 0.97 2.15 -1.03
CA LYS A 408 2.36 1.70 -0.97
C LYS A 408 2.45 0.23 -1.32
N LEU A 409 3.45 -0.12 -2.11
CA LEU A 409 3.76 -1.49 -2.47
C LEU A 409 4.61 -2.13 -1.34
N ILE A 410 3.97 -2.95 -0.50
CA ILE A 410 4.60 -3.58 0.68
C ILE A 410 4.17 -5.06 0.81
N PRO A 411 4.92 -5.90 1.54
CA PRO A 411 4.54 -7.30 1.70
C PRO A 411 3.30 -7.46 2.60
N THR A 412 2.23 -8.08 2.11
CA THR A 412 0.98 -8.35 2.84
C THR A 412 0.86 -9.79 3.33
N GLN A 413 1.72 -10.68 2.85
CA GLN A 413 1.70 -12.11 3.18
C GLN A 413 3.08 -12.60 3.61
N TRP A 414 3.13 -13.77 4.25
CA TRP A 414 4.37 -14.45 4.64
C TRP A 414 4.73 -15.62 3.73
N THR A 415 3.93 -15.91 2.70
CA THR A 415 4.03 -17.17 1.95
C THR A 415 5.35 -17.25 1.19
N GLY A 416 5.67 -16.21 0.43
CA GLY A 416 6.92 -16.05 -0.29
C GLY A 416 8.14 -16.08 0.63
N PHE A 417 8.08 -15.32 1.73
CA PHE A 417 9.14 -15.32 2.74
C PHE A 417 9.37 -16.69 3.37
N ILE A 418 8.31 -17.43 3.74
CA ILE A 418 8.43 -18.77 4.33
C ILE A 418 9.05 -19.74 3.34
N VAL A 419 8.61 -19.73 2.07
CA VAL A 419 9.19 -20.59 1.01
C VAL A 419 10.69 -20.33 0.86
N VAL A 420 11.11 -19.06 0.83
CA VAL A 420 12.53 -18.70 0.76
C VAL A 420 13.29 -19.13 2.02
N ALA A 421 12.72 -18.91 3.21
CA ALA A 421 13.34 -19.30 4.48
C ALA A 421 13.53 -20.82 4.58
N VAL A 422 12.54 -21.61 4.16
CA VAL A 422 12.62 -23.08 4.11
C VAL A 422 13.68 -23.52 3.11
N THR A 423 13.71 -22.92 1.92
CA THR A 423 14.69 -23.25 0.87
C THR A 423 16.13 -23.00 1.35
N ILE A 424 16.38 -21.86 1.99
CA ILE A 424 17.70 -21.53 2.56
C ILE A 424 18.04 -22.49 3.72
N THR A 425 17.08 -22.78 4.59
CA THR A 425 17.30 -23.70 5.72
C THR A 425 17.65 -25.10 5.23
N ALA A 426 16.91 -25.62 4.25
CA ALA A 426 17.21 -26.90 3.61
C ALA A 426 18.61 -26.90 2.97
N HIS A 427 19.00 -25.81 2.32
CA HIS A 427 20.33 -25.65 1.75
C HIS A 427 21.43 -25.70 2.83
N LEU A 428 21.26 -24.99 3.94
CA LEU A 428 22.22 -24.99 5.05
C LEU A 428 22.32 -26.36 5.75
N ILE A 429 21.20 -27.06 5.93
CA ILE A 429 21.19 -28.42 6.47
C ILE A 429 21.98 -29.35 5.56
N LEU A 430 21.72 -29.30 4.25
CA LEU A 430 22.42 -30.13 3.26
C LEU A 430 23.94 -29.85 3.25
N LEU A 431 24.33 -28.57 3.30
CA LEU A 431 25.73 -28.17 3.39
C LEU A 431 26.38 -28.70 4.67
N THR A 432 25.68 -28.62 5.81
CA THR A 432 26.16 -29.12 7.11
C THR A 432 26.38 -30.63 7.07
N ILE A 433 25.42 -31.39 6.53
CA ILE A 433 25.52 -32.85 6.38
C ILE A 433 26.76 -33.22 5.54
N ILE A 434 26.93 -32.61 4.37
CA ILE A 434 28.09 -32.90 3.51
C ILE A 434 29.41 -32.48 4.17
N THR A 435 29.43 -31.38 4.92
CA THR A 435 30.62 -30.94 5.66
C THR A 435 31.02 -31.97 6.71
N VAL A 436 30.06 -32.48 7.49
CA VAL A 436 30.32 -33.54 8.50
C VAL A 436 30.81 -34.83 7.84
N LEU A 437 30.19 -35.24 6.73
CA LEU A 437 30.62 -36.42 5.98
C LEU A 437 32.04 -36.23 5.40
N PHE A 438 32.35 -35.06 4.86
CA PHE A 438 33.67 -34.73 4.32
C PHE A 438 34.74 -34.83 5.40
N LEU A 439 34.56 -34.13 6.53
CA LEU A 439 35.52 -34.14 7.64
C LEU A 439 35.68 -35.51 8.29
N GLY A 440 34.59 -36.29 8.38
CA GLY A 440 34.63 -37.62 8.98
C GLY A 440 35.25 -38.69 8.07
N TRP A 441 35.10 -38.57 6.75
CA TRP A 441 35.40 -39.66 5.83
C TRP A 441 36.59 -39.42 4.89
N THR A 442 37.06 -38.19 4.75
CA THR A 442 38.23 -37.85 3.93
C THR A 442 39.49 -37.71 4.78
N LYS A 443 40.59 -38.29 4.30
CA LYS A 443 41.92 -38.27 4.95
C LYS A 443 43.00 -37.75 4.00
N ALA A 444 42.83 -37.93 2.69
CA ALA A 444 43.83 -37.61 1.67
C ALA A 444 43.46 -36.39 0.81
N SER A 445 42.20 -35.96 0.83
CA SER A 445 41.67 -34.94 -0.08
C SER A 445 41.68 -33.54 0.55
N TRP A 446 42.52 -32.64 0.03
CA TRP A 446 42.54 -31.23 0.41
C TRP A 446 41.67 -30.43 -0.57
N LEU A 447 40.86 -29.50 -0.06
CA LEU A 447 40.00 -28.63 -0.86
C LEU A 447 40.83 -27.54 -1.55
N GLY A 448 40.58 -27.27 -2.83
CA GLY A 448 41.22 -26.16 -3.55
C GLY A 448 42.68 -26.36 -3.99
N ASN A 449 43.29 -27.53 -3.76
CA ASN A 449 44.65 -27.80 -4.23
C ASN A 449 44.66 -28.33 -5.67
N VAL A 450 44.79 -27.41 -6.63
CA VAL A 450 44.84 -27.68 -8.08
C VAL A 450 45.95 -28.69 -8.41
N TRP A 451 47.15 -28.52 -7.85
CA TRP A 451 48.28 -29.39 -8.14
C TRP A 451 48.11 -30.79 -7.60
N ALA A 452 47.50 -30.94 -6.42
CA ALA A 452 47.13 -32.26 -5.90
C ALA A 452 46.06 -32.93 -6.76
N SER A 453 45.09 -32.17 -7.28
CA SER A 453 44.05 -32.73 -8.18
C SER A 453 44.63 -33.14 -9.53
N LEU A 454 45.61 -32.40 -10.06
CA LEU A 454 46.29 -32.69 -11.31
C LEU A 454 47.25 -33.89 -11.17
N SER A 455 48.05 -33.92 -10.11
CA SER A 455 48.98 -35.03 -9.84
C SER A 455 48.26 -36.34 -9.53
N GLN A 456 47.02 -36.28 -9.05
CA GLN A 456 46.19 -37.46 -8.87
C GLN A 456 45.71 -38.04 -10.21
N VAL A 457 45.55 -37.21 -11.24
CA VAL A 457 45.14 -37.63 -12.60
C VAL A 457 46.32 -38.18 -13.39
N VAL A 458 47.51 -37.58 -13.24
CA VAL A 458 48.76 -38.03 -13.86
C VAL A 458 49.46 -39.03 -12.93
N SER A 459 48.95 -40.27 -12.88
CA SER A 459 49.59 -41.40 -12.18
C SER A 459 50.32 -42.33 -13.15
N SER A 460 51.25 -43.17 -12.66
CA SER A 460 51.99 -44.13 -13.48
C SER A 460 51.08 -45.15 -14.19
N GLU A 461 49.88 -45.38 -13.67
CA GLU A 461 48.86 -46.25 -14.30
C GLU A 461 48.06 -45.54 -15.40
N THR A 462 48.03 -44.20 -15.39
CA THR A 462 47.19 -43.39 -16.29
C THR A 462 48.03 -42.61 -17.32
N GLU A 463 49.36 -42.54 -17.14
CA GLU A 463 50.30 -41.78 -17.97
C GLU A 463 50.27 -42.20 -19.45
N ASP A 464 50.37 -43.51 -19.74
CA ASP A 464 50.28 -44.04 -21.12
C ASP A 464 48.91 -43.78 -21.76
N LEU A 465 47.84 -43.85 -20.95
CA LEU A 465 46.48 -43.58 -21.43
C LEU A 465 46.31 -42.10 -21.79
N ILE A 466 46.84 -41.20 -20.98
CA ILE A 466 46.82 -39.75 -21.21
C ILE A 466 47.59 -39.42 -22.49
N ASP A 467 48.81 -39.93 -22.64
CA ASP A 467 49.68 -39.65 -23.79
C ASP A 467 49.04 -40.09 -25.12
N ARG A 468 48.42 -41.28 -25.12
CA ARG A 468 47.69 -41.84 -26.28
C ARG A 468 46.34 -41.18 -26.57
N SER A 469 45.84 -40.36 -25.65
CA SER A 469 44.54 -39.68 -25.74
C SER A 469 44.61 -38.21 -26.13
N THR A 470 45.81 -37.62 -26.16
CA THR A 470 46.05 -36.18 -26.36
C THR A 470 45.28 -35.56 -27.54
N ASP A 471 45.19 -36.27 -28.68
CA ASP A 471 44.54 -35.77 -29.91
C ASP A 471 43.17 -36.40 -30.18
N LYS A 472 42.53 -37.02 -29.17
CA LYS A 472 41.31 -37.83 -29.36
C LYS A 472 40.13 -37.23 -28.58
N ASN A 473 38.93 -37.35 -29.16
CA ASN A 473 37.71 -36.92 -28.49
C ASN A 473 37.25 -37.96 -27.44
N ASP A 474 36.39 -37.52 -26.50
CA ASP A 474 35.91 -38.36 -25.40
C ASP A 474 35.31 -39.69 -25.87
N GLU A 475 34.62 -39.71 -27.02
CA GLU A 475 34.05 -40.93 -27.60
C GLU A 475 35.13 -41.91 -28.10
N ALA A 476 36.19 -41.39 -28.73
CA ALA A 476 37.33 -42.20 -29.18
C ALA A 476 38.17 -42.70 -28.00
N VAL A 477 38.28 -41.90 -26.92
CA VAL A 477 38.93 -42.32 -25.67
C VAL A 477 38.11 -43.38 -24.95
N GLU A 478 36.78 -43.23 -24.85
CA GLU A 478 35.91 -44.26 -24.28
C GLU A 478 35.99 -45.56 -25.09
N LYS A 479 36.01 -45.48 -26.43
CA LYS A 479 36.23 -46.65 -27.31
C LYS A 479 37.61 -47.27 -27.14
N MET A 480 38.67 -46.49 -26.93
CA MET A 480 40.01 -47.03 -26.65
C MET A 480 40.09 -47.76 -25.32
N ILE A 481 39.49 -47.19 -24.27
CA ILE A 481 39.39 -47.83 -22.97
C ILE A 481 38.63 -49.16 -23.13
N MET A 482 37.51 -49.16 -23.86
CA MET A 482 36.75 -50.39 -24.15
C MET A 482 37.51 -51.38 -25.04
N ALA A 483 38.29 -50.93 -26.03
CA ALA A 483 39.03 -51.78 -26.96
C ALA A 483 40.28 -52.41 -26.32
N GLY A 484 40.99 -51.67 -25.47
CA GLY A 484 42.09 -52.22 -24.65
C GLY A 484 41.63 -53.27 -23.63
N THR A 485 40.32 -53.33 -23.35
CA THR A 485 39.72 -54.30 -22.43
C THR A 485 39.43 -55.66 -23.09
N SER A 486 39.40 -55.77 -24.43
CA SER A 486 39.01 -57.02 -25.12
C SER A 486 40.03 -58.16 -25.00
N VAL A 487 41.21 -57.93 -24.40
CA VAL A 487 42.27 -58.94 -24.24
C VAL A 487 42.27 -59.58 -22.84
N ALA A 488 41.49 -59.05 -21.88
CA ALA A 488 41.35 -59.62 -20.55
C ALA A 488 39.86 -59.83 -20.20
N ASP A 489 39.59 -61.01 -19.67
CA ASP A 489 38.28 -61.62 -19.43
C ASP A 489 37.23 -60.72 -18.74
N GLY A 490 35.97 -60.86 -19.15
CA GLY A 490 34.76 -60.44 -18.42
C GLY A 490 34.62 -58.99 -17.94
N LYS A 491 34.09 -58.08 -18.80
CA LYS A 491 33.35 -56.83 -18.49
C LYS A 491 33.64 -56.16 -17.12
N LEU A 492 34.90 -55.90 -16.80
CA LEU A 492 35.30 -55.14 -15.62
C LEU A 492 35.26 -53.65 -15.95
N THR A 493 34.31 -52.94 -15.34
CA THR A 493 34.31 -51.47 -15.37
C THR A 493 35.35 -51.01 -14.36
N TYR A 494 36.56 -50.71 -14.84
CA TYR A 494 37.65 -50.16 -14.05
C TYR A 494 37.21 -48.91 -13.28
N ARG A 495 37.04 -49.05 -11.97
CA ARG A 495 36.79 -47.95 -11.04
C ARG A 495 38.12 -47.51 -10.44
N VAL A 496 38.25 -46.22 -10.20
CA VAL A 496 39.49 -45.64 -9.70
C VAL A 496 39.20 -44.91 -8.39
N ARG A 497 40.05 -45.13 -7.39
CA ARG A 497 39.99 -44.45 -6.09
C ARG A 497 41.36 -43.89 -5.77
N VAL A 498 41.40 -42.77 -5.04
CA VAL A 498 42.67 -42.26 -4.50
C VAL A 498 43.16 -43.20 -3.41
N LYS A 499 44.33 -43.81 -3.63
CA LYS A 499 45.05 -44.66 -2.67
C LYS A 499 46.50 -44.17 -2.57
N ARG A 500 47.13 -44.42 -1.43
CA ARG A 500 48.57 -44.14 -1.26
C ARG A 500 49.36 -45.24 -1.98
N ASN A 501 50.16 -44.88 -2.97
CA ASN A 501 51.06 -45.81 -3.65
C ASN A 501 52.27 -46.10 -2.75
N GLU A 502 52.54 -47.38 -2.50
CA GLU A 502 53.64 -47.84 -1.64
C GLU A 502 55.02 -47.66 -2.27
N ALA A 503 55.13 -47.59 -3.60
CA ALA A 503 56.37 -47.38 -4.33
C ALA A 503 56.75 -45.89 -4.47
N SER A 504 55.77 -45.02 -4.72
CA SER A 504 56.01 -43.56 -4.90
C SER A 504 55.79 -42.75 -3.61
N GLY A 505 55.11 -43.32 -2.61
CA GLY A 505 54.71 -42.66 -1.37
C GLY A 505 53.59 -41.62 -1.53
N ARG A 506 53.12 -41.38 -2.77
CA ARG A 506 52.15 -40.34 -3.16
C ARG A 506 50.72 -40.87 -3.14
N ASN A 507 49.76 -39.95 -3.00
CA ASN A 507 48.33 -40.27 -3.13
C ASN A 507 47.92 -40.10 -4.59
N GLU A 508 47.57 -41.19 -5.26
CA GLU A 508 47.29 -41.24 -6.69
C GLU A 508 46.04 -42.07 -6.98
N LEU A 509 45.45 -41.87 -8.17
CA LEU A 509 44.35 -42.66 -8.67
C LEU A 509 44.84 -44.07 -9.01
N SER A 510 44.34 -45.08 -8.29
CA SER A 510 44.63 -46.50 -8.51
C SER A 510 43.38 -47.30 -8.85
N LEU A 511 43.50 -48.29 -9.73
CA LEU A 511 42.42 -49.20 -10.09
C LEU A 511 41.91 -50.01 -8.87
N ILE A 512 40.59 -50.22 -8.79
CA ILE A 512 39.88 -50.97 -7.73
C ILE A 512 39.50 -52.36 -8.23
#